data_AF-A0A846UFQ1-F1
#
_entry.id   AF-A0A846UFQ1-F1
#
_cell.length_a   1.000
_cell.length_b   1.000
_cell.length_c   1.000
_cell.angle_alpha   90.00
_cell.angle_beta   90.00
_cell.angle_gamma   90.00
#
_symmetry.space_group_name_H-M   'P 1'
#
loop_
_entity.id
_entity.type
_entity.pdbx_description
1 polymer ?
#
loop_
_entity_poly.entity_id
_entity_poly.type
_entity_poly.pdbx_seq_one_letter_code
_entity_poly.pdbx_strand_id
1 'polypeptide(L)'
;MWWLNFNPQFNWPFSGSVVQDIHPSLLARAGNDETELRVLREVASYGKQIGVLSDLVLGLAGQLPSEALDDEARHALAQLQEMGRRIERIKQGQVPLPPTADEARSQLQALLAHYPELASAVAGPRRR
;
A
#
# COMPACT_ATOMS: atom_id res chain seq x y z
N MET A 1 24.28 21.65 0.84
CA MET A 1 24.98 20.52 0.18
C MET A 1 23.93 19.50 -0.26
N TRP A 2 23.41 19.59 -1.49
CA TRP A 2 22.23 18.82 -1.95
C TRP A 2 22.49 18.10 -3.29
N TRP A 3 23.64 17.43 -3.40
CA TRP A 3 24.16 16.92 -4.69
C TRP A 3 24.55 15.42 -4.69
N LEU A 4 24.06 14.60 -3.75
CA LEU A 4 24.42 13.16 -3.70
C LEU A 4 23.21 12.23 -3.46
N ASN A 5 22.14 12.40 -4.22
CA ASN A 5 21.19 11.30 -4.47
C ASN A 5 21.46 10.73 -5.86
N PHE A 6 22.60 10.05 -5.99
CA PHE A 6 22.95 9.28 -7.19
C PHE A 6 22.45 7.84 -6.99
N ASN A 7 21.39 7.46 -7.70
CA ASN A 7 20.87 6.09 -7.72
C ASN A 7 20.78 5.61 -9.20
N PRO A 8 21.90 5.15 -9.80
CA PRO A 8 21.91 4.73 -11.18
C PRO A 8 21.16 3.40 -11.32
N GLN A 9 19.98 3.45 -11.92
CA GLN A 9 19.25 2.26 -12.31
C GLN A 9 19.84 1.72 -13.62
N PHE A 10 20.70 0.70 -13.53
CA PHE A 10 21.25 0.02 -14.69
C PHE A 10 20.39 -1.20 -15.04
N ASN A 11 19.61 -1.11 -16.11
CA ASN A 11 18.80 -2.21 -16.63
C ASN A 11 19.55 -2.87 -17.80
N TRP A 12 19.90 -4.15 -17.69
CA TRP A 12 20.38 -4.91 -18.84
C TRP A 12 19.20 -5.22 -19.78
N PRO A 13 19.37 -5.20 -21.12
CA PRO A 13 18.29 -5.25 -22.12
C PRO A 13 17.37 -6.49 -22.05
N PHE A 14 17.68 -7.49 -21.22
CA PHE A 14 16.86 -8.68 -21.02
C PHE A 14 16.47 -8.94 -19.55
N SER A 15 16.86 -8.06 -18.62
CA SER A 15 16.35 -8.08 -17.24
C SER A 15 15.18 -7.11 -17.17
N GLY A 16 13.94 -7.60 -17.05
CA GLY A 16 12.79 -6.74 -16.77
C GLY A 16 12.99 -5.89 -15.52
N SER A 17 12.04 -5.00 -15.19
CA SER A 17 12.12 -4.13 -14.01
C SER A 17 12.44 -4.94 -12.75
N VAL A 18 13.71 -4.91 -12.32
CA VAL A 18 14.13 -5.45 -11.05
C VAL A 18 13.59 -4.47 -10.01
N VAL A 19 12.43 -4.78 -9.45
CA VAL A 19 11.99 -4.15 -8.21
C VAL A 19 12.99 -4.64 -7.16
N GLN A 20 13.90 -3.76 -6.74
CA GLN A 20 14.65 -4.01 -5.52
C GLN A 20 13.64 -4.00 -4.38
N ASP A 21 13.28 -5.19 -3.92
CA ASP A 21 12.58 -5.36 -2.66
C ASP A 21 13.53 -4.88 -1.56
N ILE A 22 13.29 -3.68 -1.03
CA ILE A 22 14.09 -3.17 0.08
C ILE A 22 13.65 -3.96 1.30
N HIS A 23 14.24 -5.14 1.47
CA HIS A 23 14.02 -6.00 2.61
C HIS A 23 14.28 -5.16 3.88
N PRO A 24 13.43 -5.24 4.93
CA PRO A 24 13.58 -4.40 6.12
C PRO A 24 14.96 -4.45 6.77
N SER A 25 15.70 -5.55 6.59
CA SER A 25 17.10 -5.68 7.02
C SER A 25 18.08 -4.72 6.32
N LEU A 26 17.74 -4.18 5.15
CA LEU A 26 18.55 -3.19 4.42
C LEU A 26 18.31 -1.76 4.90
N LEU A 27 17.18 -1.52 5.58
CA LEU A 27 16.86 -0.24 6.22
C LEU A 27 17.24 -0.22 7.69
N ALA A 28 17.64 -1.38 8.24
CA ALA A 28 18.13 -1.53 9.60
C ALA A 28 19.37 -0.65 9.83
N ARG A 29 19.16 0.61 10.21
CA ARG A 29 20.22 1.62 10.33
C ARG A 29 20.50 2.01 11.77
N ALA A 30 19.98 1.24 12.73
CA ALA A 30 20.11 1.54 14.15
C ALA A 30 20.55 0.31 14.97
N GLY A 31 21.77 -0.20 14.73
CA GLY A 31 22.57 -0.99 15.70
C GLY A 31 22.00 -2.33 16.22
N ASN A 32 20.73 -2.65 15.98
CA ASN A 32 20.06 -3.88 16.36
C ASN A 32 18.85 -4.15 15.45
N ASP A 33 19.10 -4.92 14.39
CA ASP A 33 18.13 -5.29 13.34
C ASP A 33 16.85 -5.94 13.90
N GLU A 34 16.95 -6.67 15.02
CA GLU A 34 15.80 -7.31 15.66
C GLU A 34 14.83 -6.27 16.23
N THR A 35 15.35 -5.20 16.83
CA THR A 35 14.53 -4.11 17.36
C THR A 35 13.80 -3.39 16.23
N GLU A 36 14.48 -3.11 15.13
CA GLU A 36 13.88 -2.38 14.01
C GLU A 36 12.81 -3.21 13.29
N LEU A 37 13.07 -4.51 13.10
CA LEU A 37 12.06 -5.45 12.59
C LEU A 37 10.85 -5.58 13.51
N ARG A 38 11.06 -5.55 14.82
CA ARG A 38 9.97 -5.55 15.81
C ARG A 38 9.17 -4.25 15.74
N VAL A 39 9.81 -3.09 15.63
CA VAL A 39 9.09 -1.81 15.46
C VAL A 39 8.24 -1.81 14.18
N LEU A 40 8.78 -2.27 13.06
CA LEU A 40 8.04 -2.31 11.79
C LEU A 40 6.85 -3.28 11.80
N ARG A 41 6.93 -4.36 12.59
CA ARG A 41 5.85 -5.34 12.75
C ARG A 41 4.84 -4.97 13.82
N GLU A 42 5.31 -4.57 15.00
CA GLU A 42 4.51 -4.38 16.21
C GLU A 42 3.91 -2.96 16.32
N VAL A 43 4.59 -1.94 15.77
CA VAL A 43 4.16 -0.54 15.88
C VAL A 43 3.47 -0.07 14.61
N ALA A 44 4.22 0.07 13.53
CA ALA A 44 3.70 0.48 12.24
C ALA A 44 4.73 0.26 11.14
N SER A 45 4.30 -0.31 10.00
CA SER A 45 5.10 -0.27 8.77
C SER A 45 5.29 1.18 8.31
N TYR A 46 6.35 1.44 7.53
CA TYR A 46 6.59 2.79 6.98
C TYR A 46 5.40 3.33 6.19
N GLY A 47 4.72 2.47 5.42
CA GLY A 47 3.50 2.86 4.71
C GLY A 47 2.39 3.34 5.65
N LYS A 48 2.22 2.68 6.81
CA LYS A 48 1.25 3.12 7.83
C LYS A 48 1.69 4.40 8.54
N GLN A 49 2.98 4.56 8.83
CA GLN A 49 3.51 5.81 9.38
C GLN A 49 3.28 7.00 8.44
N ILE A 50 3.60 6.85 7.15
CA ILE A 50 3.37 7.88 6.12
C ILE A 50 1.87 8.15 5.95
N GLY A 51 1.02 7.12 6.00
CA GLY A 51 -0.43 7.29 5.97
C GLY A 51 -0.93 8.18 7.10
N VAL A 52 -0.53 7.89 8.34
CA VAL A 52 -0.91 8.70 9.51
C VAL A 52 -0.42 10.14 9.39
N LEU A 53 0.82 10.35 8.95
CA LEU A 53 1.35 11.70 8.74
C LEU A 53 0.58 12.45 7.63
N SER A 54 0.23 11.76 6.55
CA SER A 54 -0.54 12.35 5.44
C SER A 54 -1.93 12.77 5.92
N ASP A 55 -2.61 11.91 6.67
CA ASP A 55 -3.94 12.20 7.23
C ASP A 55 -3.89 13.39 8.18
N LEU A 56 -2.88 13.45 9.05
CA LEU A 56 -2.66 14.58 9.95
C LEU A 56 -2.44 15.89 9.18
N VAL A 57 -1.54 15.88 8.18
CA VAL A 57 -1.24 17.07 7.37
C VAL A 57 -2.47 17.54 6.61
N LEU A 58 -3.22 16.64 5.99
CA LEU A 58 -4.46 16.97 5.28
C LEU A 58 -5.52 17.53 6.23
N GLY A 59 -5.66 16.94 7.42
CA GLY A 59 -6.59 17.39 8.45
C GLY A 59 -6.27 18.78 8.99
N LEU A 60 -4.98 19.08 9.20
CA LEU A 60 -4.51 20.42 9.60
C LEU A 60 -4.68 21.43 8.47
N ALA A 61 -4.31 21.06 7.25
CA ALA A 61 -4.42 21.94 6.09
C ALA A 61 -5.88 22.36 5.79
N GLY A 62 -6.85 21.48 6.06
CA GLY A 62 -8.27 21.80 5.94
C GLY A 62 -8.79 22.85 6.95
N GLN A 63 -8.03 23.14 8.01
CA GLN A 63 -8.37 24.13 9.04
C GLN A 63 -7.64 25.47 8.86
N LEU A 64 -6.63 25.52 7.98
CA LEU A 64 -5.88 26.75 7.72
C LEU A 64 -6.64 27.67 6.76
N PRO A 65 -6.60 29.00 6.97
CA PRO A 65 -7.12 29.94 6.00
C PRO A 65 -6.31 29.87 4.70
N SER A 66 -6.95 30.15 3.56
CA SER A 66 -6.37 29.92 2.23
C SER A 66 -5.12 30.77 1.96
N GLU A 67 -5.02 31.94 2.59
CA GLU A 67 -3.84 32.81 2.54
C GLU A 67 -2.66 32.36 3.43
N ALA A 68 -2.83 31.37 4.34
CA ALA A 68 -1.77 30.95 5.25
C ALA A 68 -0.68 30.09 4.59
N LEU A 69 -0.97 29.53 3.41
CA LEU A 69 -0.01 28.75 2.64
C LEU A 69 0.65 29.63 1.59
N ASP A 70 1.92 29.42 1.31
CA ASP A 70 2.55 29.96 0.09
C ASP A 70 2.24 29.07 -1.13
N ASP A 71 2.72 29.47 -2.31
CA ASP A 71 2.45 28.74 -3.55
C ASP A 71 3.06 27.33 -3.55
N GLU A 72 4.23 27.16 -2.93
CA GLU A 72 4.92 25.88 -2.83
C GLU A 72 4.14 24.91 -1.93
N ALA A 73 3.70 25.36 -0.77
CA ALA A 73 2.89 24.59 0.16
C ALA A 73 1.50 24.26 -0.43
N ARG A 74 0.88 25.20 -1.16
CA ARG A 74 -0.36 24.92 -1.92
C ARG A 74 -0.15 23.83 -2.96
N HIS A 75 0.94 23.89 -3.72
CA HIS A 75 1.25 22.88 -4.72
C HIS A 75 1.48 21.50 -4.09
N ALA A 76 2.28 21.44 -3.02
CA ALA A 76 2.54 20.21 -2.28
C ALA A 76 1.26 19.61 -1.66
N LEU A 77 0.39 20.45 -1.11
CA LEU A 77 -0.91 20.03 -0.58
C LEU A 77 -1.80 19.43 -1.67
N ALA A 78 -1.86 20.04 -2.85
CA ALA A 78 -2.63 19.52 -3.98
C ALA A 78 -2.10 18.15 -4.43
N GLN A 79 -0.77 17.97 -4.47
CA GLN A 79 -0.15 16.68 -4.77
C GLN A 79 -0.50 15.62 -3.71
N LEU A 80 -0.42 15.98 -2.43
CA LEU A 80 -0.73 15.07 -1.32
C LEU A 80 -2.20 14.61 -1.37
N GLN A 81 -3.12 15.53 -1.65
CA GLN A 81 -4.54 15.22 -1.83
C GLN A 81 -4.78 14.27 -3.01
N GLU A 82 -4.12 14.48 -4.15
CA GLU A 82 -4.26 13.60 -5.31
C GLU A 82 -3.67 12.20 -5.03
N MET A 83 -2.51 12.13 -4.37
CA MET A 83 -1.93 10.86 -3.94
C MET A 83 -2.90 10.10 -3.02
N GLY A 84 -3.49 10.79 -2.02
CA GLY A 84 -4.50 10.20 -1.12
C GLY A 84 -5.70 9.63 -1.88
N ARG A 85 -6.29 10.40 -2.82
CA ARG A 85 -7.41 9.93 -3.64
C ARG A 85 -7.06 8.70 -4.49
N ARG A 86 -5.87 8.67 -5.09
CA ARG A 86 -5.41 7.52 -5.90
C ARG A 86 -5.20 6.28 -5.05
N ILE A 87 -4.62 6.43 -3.85
CA ILE A 87 -4.45 5.32 -2.90
C ILE A 87 -5.81 4.75 -2.49
N GLU A 88 -6.77 5.60 -2.13
CA GLU A 88 -8.11 5.14 -1.76
C GLU A 88 -8.83 4.42 -2.91
N ARG A 89 -8.69 4.91 -4.15
CA ARG A 89 -9.22 4.21 -5.33
C ARG A 89 -8.62 2.82 -5.50
N ILE A 90 -7.32 2.66 -5.27
CA ILE A 90 -6.63 1.37 -5.35
C ILE A 90 -7.12 0.43 -4.25
N LYS A 91 -7.25 0.92 -3.01
CA LYS A 91 -7.77 0.13 -1.88
C LYS A 91 -9.21 -0.34 -2.12
N GLN A 92 -10.07 0.54 -2.64
CA GLN A 92 -11.46 0.22 -2.96
C GLN A 92 -11.60 -0.83 -4.08
N GLY A 93 -10.63 -0.91 -4.98
CA GLY A 93 -10.57 -1.94 -6.03
C GLY A 93 -10.14 -3.33 -5.53
N GLN A 94 -9.68 -3.44 -4.28
CA GLN A 94 -9.26 -4.70 -3.67
C GLN A 94 -10.24 -5.08 -2.56
N VAL A 95 -11.25 -5.89 -2.89
CA VAL A 95 -12.02 -6.58 -1.85
C VAL A 95 -11.05 -7.56 -1.18
N PRO A 96 -10.77 -7.42 0.13
CA PRO A 96 -9.86 -8.32 0.81
C PRO A 96 -10.37 -9.75 0.68
N LEU A 97 -9.48 -10.68 0.33
CA LEU A 97 -9.80 -12.10 0.46
C LEU A 97 -10.06 -12.40 1.94
N PRO A 98 -10.98 -13.33 2.25
CA PRO A 98 -11.27 -13.70 3.63
C PRO A 98 -10.01 -14.20 4.32
N PRO A 99 -9.74 -13.78 5.58
CA PRO A 99 -8.51 -14.08 6.30
C PRO A 99 -8.36 -15.57 6.62
N THR A 100 -9.44 -16.34 6.60
CA THR A 100 -9.44 -17.78 6.90
C THR A 100 -10.08 -18.59 5.78
N ALA A 101 -9.65 -19.84 5.64
CA ALA A 101 -10.22 -20.78 4.68
C ALA A 101 -11.70 -21.07 4.96
N ASP A 102 -12.12 -21.01 6.22
CA ASP A 102 -13.51 -21.25 6.62
C ASP A 102 -14.41 -20.07 6.28
N GLU A 103 -13.94 -18.83 6.46
CA GLU A 103 -14.66 -17.65 5.99
C GLU A 103 -14.75 -17.61 4.47
N ALA A 104 -13.67 -17.97 3.76
CA ALA A 104 -13.69 -18.09 2.31
C ALA A 104 -14.70 -19.14 1.83
N ARG A 105 -14.76 -20.29 2.50
CA ARG A 105 -15.74 -21.35 2.20
C ARG A 105 -17.17 -20.89 2.47
N SER A 106 -17.41 -20.22 3.59
CA SER A 106 -18.72 -19.69 3.96
C SER A 106 -19.21 -18.65 2.94
N GLN A 107 -18.35 -17.70 2.56
CA GLN A 107 -18.68 -16.70 1.54
C GLN A 107 -18.93 -17.34 0.18
N LEU A 108 -18.13 -18.33 -0.23
CA LEU A 108 -18.35 -19.07 -1.46
C LEU A 108 -19.69 -19.82 -1.44
N GLN A 109 -20.04 -20.46 -0.33
CA GLN A 109 -21.33 -21.15 -0.17
C GLN A 109 -22.50 -20.16 -0.26
N ALA A 110 -22.41 -19.01 0.41
CA ALA A 110 -23.41 -17.95 0.32
C ALA A 110 -23.56 -17.43 -1.12
N LEU A 111 -22.45 -17.25 -1.84
CA LEU A 111 -22.43 -16.80 -3.23
C LEU A 111 -23.09 -17.84 -4.15
N LEU A 112 -22.77 -19.13 -3.99
CA LEU A 112 -23.36 -20.22 -4.77
C LEU A 112 -24.85 -20.44 -4.45
N ALA A 113 -25.28 -20.18 -3.23
CA ALA A 113 -26.70 -20.22 -2.85
C ALA A 113 -27.48 -19.08 -3.52
N HIS A 114 -26.86 -17.91 -3.71
CA HIS A 114 -27.48 -16.76 -4.35
C HIS A 114 -27.41 -16.81 -5.89
N TYR A 115 -26.33 -17.40 -6.43
CA TYR A 115 -26.05 -17.53 -7.86
C TYR A 115 -25.73 -19.00 -8.21
N PRO A 116 -26.74 -19.88 -8.29
CA PRO A 116 -26.53 -21.32 -8.49
C PRO A 116 -25.86 -21.68 -9.83
N GLU A 117 -25.98 -20.83 -10.85
CA GLU A 117 -25.31 -20.98 -12.14
C GLU A 117 -23.77 -21.02 -12.03
N LEU A 118 -23.21 -20.37 -11.01
CA LEU A 118 -21.77 -20.35 -10.74
C LEU A 118 -21.23 -21.68 -10.24
N ALA A 119 -22.08 -22.61 -9.78
CA ALA A 119 -21.66 -23.93 -9.30
C ALA A 119 -20.93 -24.74 -10.38
N SER A 120 -21.32 -24.56 -11.65
CA SER A 120 -20.68 -25.19 -12.80
C SER A 120 -19.26 -24.70 -13.06
N ALA A 121 -18.98 -23.42 -12.75
CA ALA A 121 -17.67 -22.79 -12.92
C ALA A 121 -16.67 -23.18 -11.82
N VAL A 122 -17.17 -23.41 -10.59
CA VAL A 122 -16.34 -23.80 -9.43
C VAL A 122 -15.89 -25.26 -9.49
N ALA A 123 -16.65 -26.14 -10.14
CA ALA A 123 -16.39 -27.57 -10.13
C ALA A 123 -15.10 -28.00 -10.87
N GLY A 124 -14.60 -27.20 -11.82
CA GLY A 124 -13.40 -27.48 -12.61
C GLY A 124 -13.45 -28.81 -13.41
N PRO A 125 -12.62 -29.00 -14.45
CA PRO A 125 -12.51 -30.30 -15.10
C PRO A 125 -11.88 -31.29 -14.10
N ARG A 126 -12.64 -32.32 -13.69
CA ARG A 126 -12.11 -33.45 -12.92
C ARG A 126 -10.91 -34.03 -13.66
N ARG A 127 -9.70 -33.77 -13.19
CA ARG A 127 -8.50 -34.45 -13.67
C ARG A 127 -8.67 -35.94 -13.34
N ARG A 128 -8.71 -36.75 -14.39
CA ARG A 128 -8.66 -38.22 -14.32
C ARG A 128 -7.27 -38.69 -13.95
#